data_AF-A0A162SYV6-F1
#
_entry.id   AF-A0A162SYV6-F1
#
_cell.length_a   1.000
_cell.length_b   1.000
_cell.length_c   1.000
_cell.angle_alpha   90.00
_cell.angle_beta   90.00
_cell.angle_gamma   90.00
#
_symmetry.space_group_name_H-M   'P 1'
#
loop_
_entity.id
_entity.type
_entity.pdbx_description
1 polymer ?
#
loop_
_entity_poly.entity_id
_entity_poly.type
_entity_poly.pdbx_seq_one_letter_code
_entity_poly.pdbx_strand_id
1 'polypeptide(L)' 'MLETEPEVSPELFAQPNALLTSHVAFSSDASFAELRRRAAKEAVRVLRGQPHLNLCNVISQ' A
#
# COMPACT_ATOMS: atom_id res chain seq x y z
N MET A 1 -7.14 7.33 -5.55
CA MET A 1 -7.91 6.43 -4.67
C MET A 1 -9.22 7.10 -4.33
N LEU A 2 -10.24 6.32 -4.02
CA LEU A 2 -11.51 6.86 -3.54
C LEU A 2 -11.39 7.22 -2.05
N GLU A 3 -12.24 8.13 -1.58
CA GLU A 3 -12.27 8.53 -0.16
C GLU A 3 -12.74 7.39 0.75
N THR A 4 -13.67 6.57 0.26
CA THR A 4 -14.18 5.38 0.92
C THR A 4 -14.07 4.21 -0.04
N GLU A 5 -13.78 3.02 0.50
CA GLU A 5 -13.73 1.78 -0.26
C GLU A 5 -14.49 0.69 0.51
N PRO A 6 -15.28 -0.17 -0.19
CA PRO A 6 -15.36 -0.32 -1.64
C PRO A 6 -16.38 0.60 -2.35
N GLU A 7 -17.09 1.47 -1.63
CA GLU A 7 -18.19 2.26 -2.18
C GLU A 7 -17.72 3.34 -3.17
N VAL A 8 -18.43 3.44 -4.31
CA VAL A 8 -18.24 4.52 -5.29
C VAL A 8 -19.44 5.44 -5.25
N SER A 9 -19.22 6.75 -5.22
CA SER A 9 -20.32 7.73 -5.33
C SER A 9 -21.10 7.50 -6.64
N PRO A 10 -22.44 7.50 -6.61
CA PRO A 10 -23.26 7.33 -7.81
C PRO A 10 -22.96 8.37 -8.89
N GLU A 11 -22.67 9.61 -8.49
CA GLU A 11 -22.35 10.72 -9.39
C GLU A 11 -21.03 10.48 -10.14
N LEU A 12 -20.03 9.92 -9.46
CA LEU A 12 -18.74 9.56 -10.06
C LEU A 12 -18.87 8.32 -10.95
N PHE A 13 -19.63 7.31 -10.51
CA PHE A 13 -19.86 6.09 -11.27
C PHE A 13 -20.61 6.35 -12.59
N ALA A 14 -21.48 7.35 -12.62
CA ALA A 14 -22.23 7.76 -13.82
C ALA A 14 -21.40 8.58 -14.84
N GLN A 15 -20.15 8.95 -14.54
CA GLN A 15 -19.33 9.77 -15.45
C GLN A 15 -18.82 8.96 -16.65
N PRO A 16 -19.24 9.28 -17.89
CA PRO A 16 -18.87 8.48 -19.06
C PRO A 16 -17.38 8.59 -19.44
N ASN A 17 -16.68 9.61 -18.96
CA ASN A 17 -15.27 9.86 -19.23
C ASN A 17 -14.35 9.42 -18.09
N ALA A 18 -14.87 8.75 -17.06
CA ALA A 18 -14.08 8.25 -15.95
C ALA A 18 -13.69 6.78 -16.18
N LEU A 19 -12.39 6.48 -16.03
CA LEU A 19 -11.90 5.11 -15.91
C LEU A 19 -11.62 4.81 -14.43
N LEU A 20 -12.42 3.93 -13.85
CA LEU A 20 -12.29 3.52 -12.46
C LEU A 20 -11.60 2.16 -12.39
N THR A 21 -10.64 2.02 -11.49
CA THR A 21 -9.98 0.73 -11.18
C THR A 21 -10.12 0.46 -9.68
N SER A 22 -10.34 -0.79 -9.30
CA SER A 22 -10.65 -1.21 -7.93
C SER A 22 -9.39 -1.26 -7.04
N HIS A 23 -8.66 -0.14 -6.95
CA HIS A 23 -7.43 -0.01 -6.16
C HIS A 23 -6.39 -1.12 -6.46
N VAL A 24 -6.29 -1.52 -7.73
CA VAL A 24 -5.42 -2.62 -8.19
C VAL A 24 -4.07 -2.15 -8.75
N ALA A 25 -3.71 -0.88 -8.54
CA ALA A 25 -2.48 -0.30 -9.10
C ALA A 25 -1.20 -1.06 -8.69
N PHE A 26 -1.21 -1.71 -7.52
CA PHE A 26 -0.09 -2.53 -7.03
C PHE A 26 -0.37 -4.04 -7.06
N SER A 27 -1.52 -4.48 -7.57
CA SER A 27 -1.99 -5.87 -7.48
C SER A 27 -1.42 -6.77 -8.58
N SER A 28 -0.10 -6.91 -8.61
CA SER A 28 0.59 -7.90 -9.46
C SER A 28 1.31 -8.95 -8.61
N ASP A 29 1.47 -10.16 -9.13
CA ASP A 29 2.22 -11.23 -8.44
C ASP A 29 3.64 -10.79 -8.10
N ALA A 30 4.31 -10.06 -9.00
CA ALA A 30 5.65 -9.53 -8.80
C ALA A 30 5.67 -8.50 -7.66
N SER A 31 4.70 -7.58 -7.63
CA SER A 31 4.54 -6.57 -6.58
C SER A 31 4.32 -7.21 -5.21
N PHE A 32 3.44 -8.22 -5.13
CA PHE A 32 3.18 -8.94 -3.88
C PHE A 32 4.37 -9.76 -3.39
N ALA A 33 5.08 -10.44 -4.30
CA ALA A 33 6.30 -11.17 -3.93
C ALA A 33 7.36 -10.22 -3.37
N GLU A 34 7.57 -9.08 -4.02
CA GLU A 34 8.56 -8.09 -3.59
C GLU A 34 8.19 -7.42 -2.27
N LEU A 35 6.92 -7.02 -2.09
CA LEU A 35 6.44 -6.42 -0.84
C LEU A 35 6.62 -7.36 0.34
N ARG A 36 6.18 -8.63 0.19
CA ARG A 36 6.36 -9.66 1.23
C ARG A 36 7.84 -9.85 1.58
N ARG A 37 8.70 -9.92 0.57
CA ARG A 37 10.14 -10.07 0.76
C ARG A 37 10.75 -8.89 1.52
N ARG A 38 10.38 -7.65 1.16
CA ARG A 38 10.91 -6.43 1.82
C ARG A 38 10.42 -6.33 3.27
N ALA A 39 9.12 -6.55 3.50
CA ALA A 39 8.54 -6.51 4.83
C ALA A 39 9.18 -7.55 5.77
N ALA A 40 9.33 -8.79 5.32
CA ALA A 40 9.96 -9.84 6.12
C ALA A 40 11.44 -9.54 6.42
N LYS A 41 12.19 -9.04 5.43
CA LYS A 41 13.60 -8.63 5.64
C LYS A 41 13.73 -7.50 6.66
N GLU A 42 12.82 -6.53 6.61
CA GLU A 42 12.81 -5.43 7.57
C GLU A 42 12.47 -5.91 8.99
N ALA A 43 11.47 -6.78 9.14
CA ALA A 43 11.14 -7.37 10.44
C ALA A 43 12.35 -8.11 11.05
N VAL A 44 13.04 -8.94 10.26
CA VAL A 44 14.25 -9.65 10.72
C VAL A 44 15.39 -8.69 11.09
N ARG A 45 15.58 -7.61 10.31
CA ARG A 45 16.58 -6.57 10.60
C ARG A 45 16.33 -5.94 11.97
N VAL A 46 15.10 -5.48 12.21
CA VAL A 46 14.72 -4.82 13.48
C VAL A 46 14.81 -5.78 14.66
N LEU A 47 14.36 -7.03 14.50
CA LEU A 47 14.48 -8.07 15.54
C LEU A 47 15.93 -8.41 15.90
N ARG A 48 16.89 -8.10 15.03
CA ARG A 48 18.33 -8.21 15.30
C ARG A 48 18.93 -6.95 15.92
N GLY A 49 18.12 -5.97 16.31
CA GLY A 49 18.56 -4.69 16.87
C GLY A 49 19.16 -3.72 15.85
N GLN A 50 19.00 -3.99 14.56
CA GLN A 50 19.45 -3.07 13.50
C GLN A 50 18.39 -1.98 13.27
N PRO A 51 18.79 -0.77 12.86
CA PRO A 51 17.84 0.30 12.56
C PRO A 51 16.94 -0.05 11.38
N HIS A 52 15.72 0.48 11.37
CA HIS A 52 14.80 0.39 10.22
C HIS A 52 15.44 1.06 9.00
N LEU A 53 15.42 0.40 7.85
CA LEU A 53 15.84 0.95 6.57
C LEU A 53 14.81 1.93 6.00
N ASN A 54 13.51 1.68 6.20
CA ASN A 54 12.43 2.53 5.71
C ASN A 54 11.58 3.05 6.88
N LEU A 55 12.21 3.77 7.81
CA LEU A 55 11.52 4.32 8.98
C LEU A 55 10.54 5.43 8.56
N CYS A 56 9.24 5.23 8.82
CA CYS A 56 8.22 6.25 8.56
C CYS A 56 7.82 7.03 9.83
N ASN A 57 8.04 6.44 11.01
CA ASN A 57 7.64 7.05 12.28
C ASN A 57 8.86 7.18 13.18
N VAL A 58 9.20 8.40 13.55
CA VAL A 58 10.18 8.68 14.60
C VAL A 58 9.44 8.84 15.92
N ILE A 59 9.80 8.04 16.92
CA ILE A 59 9.36 8.31 18.29
C ILE A 59 10.40 9.27 18.87
N SER A 60 10.06 10.56 18.91
CA SER A 60 10.84 11.53 19.68
C SER A 60 10.74 11.13 21.15
N GLN A 61 11.88 10.88 21.80
CA GLN A 61 11.96 10.77 23.26
C GLN A 61 12.02 12.14 23.90
#